data_AF-A0A162FLK3-F1
#
_entry.id   AF-A0A162FLK3-F1
#
_cell.length_a   1.000
_cell.length_b   1.000
_cell.length_c   1.000
_cell.angle_alpha   90.00
_cell.angle_beta   90.00
_cell.angle_gamma   90.00
#
_symmetry.space_group_name_H-M   'P 1'
#
loop_
_entity.id
_entity.type
_entity.pdbx_description
1 polymer ?
#
loop_
_entity_poly.entity_id
_entity_poly.type
_entity_poly.pdbx_seq_one_letter_code
_entity_poly.pdbx_strand_id
1 'polypeptide(L)'
;MIKIKLIRTISGKDFVHEFEKRYETLENLKKMFQEDNENMELEMYIEDWEYFLDHSDEITEQEKILYSEKPHFTEIDLELLSHIKNYKVKSIADLAKHFNKDVNTIQKSVKKIKRKRTNRI
;
A
#
# COMPACT_ATOMS: atom_id res chain seq x y z
N MET A 1 8.05 5.62 -18.36
CA MET A 1 7.33 5.92 -17.10
C MET A 1 6.28 4.84 -16.89
N ILE A 2 6.27 4.18 -15.74
CA ILE A 2 5.23 3.21 -15.37
C ILE A 2 4.27 3.88 -14.38
N LYS A 3 2.97 3.71 -14.61
CA LYS A 3 1.89 4.09 -13.68
C LYS A 3 1.51 2.86 -12.87
N ILE A 4 1.67 2.93 -11.55
CA ILE A 4 1.34 1.83 -10.63
C ILE A 4 0.15 2.27 -9.77
N LYS A 5 -0.96 1.54 -9.87
CA LYS A 5 -2.14 1.72 -9.02
C LYS A 5 -2.06 0.73 -7.87
N LEU A 6 -1.91 1.23 -6.65
CA LEU A 6 -1.93 0.45 -5.43
C LEU A 6 -3.31 0.58 -4.80
N ILE A 7 -3.98 -0.54 -4.57
CA ILE A 7 -5.27 -0.59 -3.90
C ILE A 7 -5.10 -1.41 -2.62
N ARG A 8 -5.60 -0.91 -1.50
CA ARG A 8 -5.69 -1.66 -0.25
C ARG A 8 -7.09 -1.54 0.34
N THR A 9 -7.49 -2.56 1.08
CA THR A 9 -8.69 -2.56 1.90
C THR A 9 -8.22 -2.35 3.34
N ILE A 10 -8.85 -1.44 4.07
CA ILE A 10 -8.47 -1.09 5.44
C ILE A 10 -9.73 -0.87 6.28
N SER A 11 -9.69 -1.27 7.55
CA SER A 11 -10.75 -0.94 8.51
C SER A 11 -10.57 0.48 9.03
N GLY A 12 -11.64 1.15 9.46
CA GLY A 12 -11.55 2.45 10.13
C GLY A 12 -10.60 2.43 11.32
N LYS A 13 -10.63 1.36 12.11
CA LYS A 13 -9.72 1.13 13.24
C LYS A 13 -8.26 1.09 12.83
N ASP A 14 -7.94 0.32 11.79
CA ASP A 14 -6.56 0.22 11.30
C ASP A 14 -6.10 1.53 10.66
N PHE A 15 -7.02 2.25 10.00
CA PHE A 15 -6.77 3.58 9.45
C PHE A 15 -6.37 4.57 10.55
N VAL A 16 -7.18 4.67 11.62
CA VAL A 16 -6.91 5.54 12.77
C VAL A 16 -5.56 5.19 13.40
N HIS A 17 -5.27 3.90 13.61
CA HIS A 17 -3.99 3.45 14.18
C HIS A 17 -2.78 3.80 13.31
N GLU A 18 -2.91 3.77 11.98
CA GLU A 18 -1.85 4.24 11.08
C GLU A 18 -1.64 5.76 11.17
N PHE A 19 -2.72 6.52 11.34
CA PHE A 19 -2.68 7.97 11.46
C PHE A 19 -2.11 8.42 12.81
N GLU A 20 -2.47 7.74 13.90
CA GLU A 20 -1.83 7.91 15.21
C GLU A 20 -0.32 7.66 15.13
N LYS A 21 0.12 6.65 14.39
CA LYS A 21 1.57 6.41 14.21
C LYS A 21 2.29 7.49 13.39
N ARG A 22 1.59 8.10 12.44
CA ARG A 22 2.18 9.07 11.50
C ARG A 22 2.18 10.49 12.06
N TYR A 23 1.07 10.89 12.68
CA TYR A 23 0.81 12.27 13.10
C TYR A 23 0.71 12.41 14.63
N GLU A 24 0.81 11.31 15.36
CA GLU A 24 0.64 11.19 16.83
C GLU A 24 -0.80 11.45 17.30
N THR A 25 -1.38 12.59 16.93
CA THR A 25 -2.73 12.98 17.33
C THR A 25 -3.45 13.70 16.19
N LEU A 26 -4.78 13.65 16.19
CA LEU A 26 -5.61 14.43 15.26
C LEU A 26 -5.33 15.94 15.39
N GLU A 27 -5.06 16.42 16.61
CA GLU A 27 -4.78 17.82 16.87
C GLU A 27 -3.47 18.28 16.22
N ASN A 28 -2.44 17.42 16.18
CA ASN A 28 -1.21 17.72 15.46
C ASN A 28 -1.47 17.83 13.96
N LEU A 29 -2.29 16.95 13.38
CA LEU A 29 -2.66 17.04 11.98
C LEU A 29 -3.42 18.35 11.67
N LYS A 30 -4.34 18.76 12.55
CA LYS A 30 -5.04 20.05 12.44
C LYS A 30 -4.09 21.25 12.51
N LYS A 31 -3.08 21.21 13.39
CA LYS A 31 -2.04 22.25 13.46
C LYS A 31 -1.22 22.33 12.17
N MET A 32 -0.84 21.18 11.60
CA MET A 32 -0.13 21.15 10.31
C MET A 32 -0.96 21.80 9.20
N PHE A 33 -2.28 21.55 9.16
CA PHE A 33 -3.16 22.22 8.21
C PHE A 33 -3.31 23.72 8.47
N GLN A 34 -3.27 24.18 9.74
CA GLN A 34 -3.28 25.61 10.03
C GLN A 34 -2.01 26.33 9.53
N GLU A 35 -0.88 25.62 9.49
CA GLU A 35 0.39 26.14 8.95
C GLU A 35 0.42 26.13 7.41
N ASP A 36 -0.35 25.24 6.77
CA ASP A 36 -0.46 25.07 5.31
C ASP A 36 -1.93 24.87 4.91
N ASN A 37 -2.74 25.93 4.99
CA ASN A 37 -4.20 25.89 4.87
C ASN A 37 -4.72 25.66 3.44
N GLU A 38 -3.84 25.65 2.44
CA GLU A 38 -4.19 25.31 1.06
C GLU A 38 -3.95 23.81 0.77
N ASN A 39 -3.48 23.05 1.76
CA ASN A 39 -3.18 21.64 1.63
C ASN A 39 -4.44 20.77 1.73
N MET A 40 -5.14 20.64 0.61
CA MET A 40 -6.33 19.80 0.49
C MET A 40 -6.09 18.34 0.91
N GLU A 41 -4.86 17.83 0.81
CA GLU A 41 -4.56 16.46 1.28
C GLU A 41 -4.67 16.37 2.80
N LEU A 42 -4.16 17.37 3.53
CA LEU A 42 -4.28 17.42 4.99
C LEU A 42 -5.73 17.62 5.43
N GLU A 43 -6.51 18.44 4.72
CA GLU A 43 -7.93 18.62 4.97
C GLU A 43 -8.69 17.29 4.85
N MET A 44 -8.51 16.56 3.74
CA MET A 44 -9.11 15.23 3.55
C MET A 44 -8.67 14.23 4.63
N TYR A 45 -7.39 14.26 5.02
CA TYR A 45 -6.88 13.40 6.10
C TYR A 45 -7.51 13.69 7.46
N ILE A 46 -7.86 14.95 7.74
CA ILE A 46 -8.57 15.34 8.96
C ILE A 46 -10.00 14.79 8.90
N GLU A 47 -10.71 15.01 7.79
CA GLU A 47 -12.08 14.53 7.59
C GLU A 47 -12.18 13.00 7.72
N ASP A 48 -11.28 12.26 7.04
CA ASP A 48 -11.23 10.81 7.10
C ASP A 48 -10.96 10.31 8.53
N TRP A 49 -10.04 10.95 9.26
CA TRP A 49 -9.73 10.56 10.64
C TRP A 49 -10.93 10.80 11.55
N GLU A 50 -11.55 11.98 11.48
CA GLU A 50 -12.76 12.28 12.25
C GLU A 50 -13.87 11.28 11.96
N TYR A 51 -14.09 10.94 10.69
CA TYR A 51 -15.09 9.95 10.30
C TYR A 51 -14.83 8.56 10.89
N PHE A 52 -13.60 8.04 10.78
CA PHE A 52 -13.27 6.69 11.22
C PHE A 52 -13.12 6.52 12.74
N LEU A 53 -13.04 7.61 13.52
CA LEU A 53 -13.16 7.54 14.97
C LEU A 53 -14.54 6.99 15.40
N ASP A 54 -15.59 7.36 14.68
CA ASP A 54 -16.97 6.90 14.94
C ASP A 54 -17.36 5.66 14.11
N HIS A 55 -16.62 5.37 13.03
CA HIS A 55 -16.90 4.28 12.08
C HIS A 55 -15.77 3.24 12.04
N SER A 56 -15.24 2.86 13.21
CA SER A 56 -14.04 2.03 13.30
C SER A 56 -14.13 0.64 12.66
N ASP A 57 -15.33 0.06 12.56
CA ASP A 57 -15.56 -1.26 11.94
C ASP A 57 -15.81 -1.17 10.42
N GLU A 58 -15.98 0.04 9.86
CA GLU A 58 -16.21 0.20 8.44
C GLU A 58 -14.96 -0.20 7.64
N ILE A 59 -15.19 -0.89 6.54
CA ILE A 59 -14.13 -1.34 5.64
C ILE A 59 -14.17 -0.46 4.39
N THR A 60 -13.08 0.23 4.10
CA THR A 60 -12.93 1.08 2.92
C THR A 60 -11.79 0.62 2.00
N GLU A 61 -11.86 1.02 0.73
CA GLU A 61 -10.75 0.85 -0.22
C GLU A 61 -9.99 2.17 -0.40
N GLN A 62 -8.68 2.10 -0.25
CA GLN A 62 -7.79 3.22 -0.52
C GLN A 62 -6.95 2.97 -1.76
N GLU A 63 -6.90 3.98 -2.62
CA GLU A 63 -6.11 3.99 -3.84
C GLU A 63 -4.91 4.94 -3.71
N LYS A 64 -3.75 4.48 -4.16
CA LYS A 64 -2.57 5.32 -4.35
C LYS A 64 -1.97 5.10 -5.73
N ILE A 65 -1.82 6.18 -6.50
CA ILE A 65 -1.19 6.17 -7.81
C ILE A 65 0.27 6.61 -7.66
N LEU A 66 1.20 5.79 -8.16
CA LEU A 66 2.62 6.12 -8.21
C LEU A 66 3.07 6.20 -9.66
N TYR A 67 3.71 7.31 -10.02
CA TYR A 67 4.39 7.47 -11.31
C TYR A 67 5.88 7.25 -11.09
N SER A 68 6.48 6.31 -11.82
CA SER A 68 7.92 6.02 -11.70
C SER A 68 8.61 6.00 -13.05
N GLU A 69 9.63 6.84 -13.21
CA GLU A 69 10.48 6.88 -14.40
C GLU A 69 11.49 5.73 -14.42
N LYS A 70 12.00 5.33 -13.25
CA LYS A 70 12.95 4.23 -13.06
C LYS A 70 12.37 3.20 -12.07
N PRO A 71 11.35 2.44 -12.49
CA PRO A 71 10.64 1.55 -11.58
C PRO A 71 11.55 0.43 -11.08
N HIS A 72 11.63 0.34 -9.75
CA HIS A 72 12.38 -0.67 -9.04
C HIS A 72 11.79 -2.09 -9.15
N PHE A 73 10.54 -2.18 -9.58
CA PHE A 73 9.78 -3.39 -9.87
C PHE A 73 9.47 -3.41 -11.36
N THR A 74 9.69 -4.56 -12.00
CA THR A 74 9.25 -4.76 -13.38
C THR A 74 7.75 -5.07 -13.41
N GLU A 75 7.15 -5.06 -14.60
CA GLU A 75 5.78 -5.51 -14.81
C GLU A 75 5.54 -6.92 -14.25
N ILE A 76 6.44 -7.86 -14.54
CA ILE A 76 6.40 -9.23 -14.00
C ILE A 76 6.44 -9.24 -12.46
N ASP A 77 7.25 -8.37 -11.83
CA ASP A 77 7.29 -8.28 -10.36
C ASP A 77 5.94 -7.80 -9.79
N LEU A 78 5.25 -6.89 -10.50
CA LEU A 78 3.94 -6.35 -10.12
C LEU A 78 2.81 -7.34 -10.35
N GLU A 79 2.83 -8.07 -11.47
CA GLU A 79 1.90 -9.17 -11.73
C GLU A 79 2.05 -10.28 -10.69
N LEU A 80 3.29 -10.64 -10.35
CA LEU A 80 3.58 -11.63 -9.32
C LEU A 80 3.03 -11.19 -7.95
N LEU A 81 3.23 -9.92 -7.58
CA LEU A 81 2.67 -9.33 -6.37
C LEU A 81 1.14 -9.34 -6.36
N SER A 82 0.51 -8.93 -7.47
CA SER A 82 -0.94 -8.97 -7.64
C SER A 82 -1.48 -10.38 -7.49
N HIS A 83 -0.80 -11.36 -8.10
CA HIS A 83 -1.20 -12.75 -8.04
C HIS A 83 -1.09 -13.32 -6.61
N ILE A 84 0.00 -13.02 -5.90
CA ILE A 84 0.18 -13.41 -4.49
C ILE A 84 -0.86 -12.76 -3.58
N LYS A 85 -1.22 -11.49 -3.81
CA LYS A 85 -2.20 -10.77 -2.99
C LYS A 85 -3.62 -11.31 -3.19
N ASN A 86 -4.00 -11.55 -4.45
CA ASN A 86 -5.40 -11.77 -4.81
C ASN A 86 -5.77 -13.26 -4.94
N TYR A 87 -4.78 -14.15 -5.08
CA TYR A 87 -5.02 -15.58 -5.23
C TYR A 87 -4.34 -16.38 -4.12
N LYS A 88 -4.95 -17.50 -3.74
CA LYS A 88 -4.37 -18.44 -2.76
C LYS A 88 -3.24 -19.23 -3.41
N VAL A 89 -2.06 -18.62 -3.49
CA VAL A 89 -0.85 -19.25 -3.97
C VAL A 89 -0.38 -20.30 -2.96
N LYS A 90 -0.24 -21.55 -3.40
CA LYS A 90 0.17 -22.66 -2.51
C LYS A 90 1.69 -22.84 -2.45
N SER A 91 2.42 -22.50 -3.52
CA SER A 91 3.89 -22.65 -3.59
C SER A 91 4.55 -21.79 -4.68
N ILE A 92 5.89 -21.68 -4.62
CA ILE A 92 6.71 -21.08 -5.69
C ILE A 92 6.55 -21.87 -7.01
N ALA A 93 6.39 -23.19 -6.93
CA ALA A 93 6.19 -24.03 -8.11
C ALA A 93 4.85 -23.73 -8.81
N ASP A 94 3.79 -23.44 -8.04
CA ASP A 94 2.50 -23.05 -8.61
C ASP A 94 2.56 -21.70 -9.31
N LEU A 95 3.30 -20.75 -8.73
CA LEU A 95 3.62 -19.48 -9.40
C LEU A 95 4.40 -19.72 -10.70
N ALA A 96 5.42 -20.57 -10.68
CA ALA A 96 6.22 -20.88 -11.87
C ALA A 96 5.37 -21.42 -13.02
N LYS A 97 4.43 -22.33 -12.71
CA LYS A 97 3.45 -22.84 -13.67
C LYS A 97 2.53 -21.76 -14.21
N HIS A 98 1.97 -20.92 -13.33
CA HIS A 98 1.04 -19.86 -13.73
C HIS A 98 1.69 -18.82 -14.66
N PHE A 99 2.95 -18.47 -14.37
CA PHE A 99 3.70 -17.49 -15.15
C PHE A 99 4.47 -18.09 -16.33
N ASN A 100 4.35 -19.40 -16.58
CA ASN A 100 5.13 -20.14 -17.58
C ASN A 100 6.64 -19.83 -17.52
N LYS A 101 7.19 -19.86 -16.31
CA LYS A 101 8.60 -19.56 -16.02
C LYS A 101 9.21 -20.67 -15.19
N ASP A 102 10.54 -20.72 -15.16
CA ASP A 102 11.24 -21.66 -14.29
C ASP A 102 11.15 -21.24 -12.81
N VAL A 103 11.21 -22.23 -11.93
CA VAL A 103 11.10 -22.04 -10.47
C VAL A 103 12.19 -21.10 -9.94
N ASN A 104 13.41 -21.17 -10.48
CA ASN A 104 14.53 -20.34 -10.00
C ASN A 104 14.30 -18.86 -10.32
N THR A 105 13.75 -18.56 -11.49
CA THR A 105 13.39 -17.19 -11.89
C THR A 105 12.31 -16.62 -10.97
N ILE A 106 11.23 -17.37 -10.72
CA ILE A 106 10.20 -16.93 -9.76
C ILE A 106 10.77 -16.77 -8.35
N GLN A 107 11.59 -17.71 -7.89
CA GLN A 107 12.21 -17.66 -6.57
C GLN A 107 13.10 -16.42 -6.40
N LYS A 108 13.87 -16.05 -7.43
CA LYS A 108 14.68 -14.81 -7.45
C LYS A 108 13.78 -13.57 -7.37
N SER A 109 12.70 -13.50 -8.14
CA SER A 109 11.73 -12.39 -8.09
C SER A 109 11.06 -12.29 -6.72
N VAL A 110 10.57 -13.40 -6.15
CA VAL A 110 9.99 -13.44 -4.79
C VAL A 110 11.00 -12.95 -3.75
N LYS A 111 12.27 -13.38 -3.84
CA LYS A 111 13.34 -12.95 -2.92
C LYS A 111 13.65 -11.45 -3.07
N LYS A 112 13.69 -10.94 -4.31
CA LYS A 112 13.86 -9.51 -4.61
C LYS A 112 12.73 -8.67 -3.99
N ILE A 113 11.48 -9.13 -4.15
CA ILE A 113 10.30 -8.49 -3.57
C ILE A 113 10.39 -8.48 -2.04
N LYS A 114 10.70 -9.63 -1.41
CA LYS A 114 10.80 -9.75 0.06
C LYS A 114 11.86 -8.81 0.63
N ARG A 115 13.05 -8.74 0.03
CA ARG A 115 14.15 -7.88 0.50
C ARG A 115 13.77 -6.40 0.51
N LYS A 116 12.96 -5.94 -0.45
CA LYS A 116 12.54 -4.54 -0.53
C LYS A 116 11.45 -4.17 0.48
N ARG A 117 10.74 -5.15 1.04
CA ARG A 117 9.79 -4.94 2.15
C ARG A 117 10.50 -4.64 3.48
N THR A 118 11.71 -5.17 3.68
CA THR A 118 12.48 -5.04 4.93
C THR A 118 13.21 -3.70 5.07
N ASN A 119 13.52 -3.00 3.98
CA ASN A 119 14.24 -1.71 4.01
C ASN A 119 13.31 -0.48 4.12
N ARG A 120 12.07 -0.67 4.59
CA ARG A 120 11.05 0.38 4.77
C ARG A 120 10.55 0.45 6.22
N ILE A 121 11.42 0.12 7.17
CA ILE A 121 11.22 0.35 8.61
C ILE A 121 12.27 1.37 9.03
#